data_AF-A0A0B5HT15-F1
#
_entry.id   AF-A0A0B5HT15-F1
#
_cell.length_a   1.000
_cell.length_b   1.000
_cell.length_c   1.000
_cell.angle_alpha   90.00
_cell.angle_beta   90.00
_cell.angle_gamma   90.00
#
_symmetry.space_group_name_H-M   'P 1'
#
loop_
_entity.id
_entity.type
_entity.pdbx_description
1 polymer ?
#
loop_
_entity_poly.entity_id
_entity_poly.type
_entity_poly.pdbx_seq_one_letter_code
_entity_poly.pdbx_strand_id
1 'polypeptide(L)'
;MDTIRKMLESGVDDETIRSTLKDIGFNDKEVEQYLAEAKGKKPAEGTKEYGAEEESGASEDDLEAGEEGFAEEKHEGNVGSIAATIKEHLNNFRESHELGHTTTHTALEEQSSKLDELKQRMEAIHSKVESMPASESGDDSKLKQIEKKLSEFERELADLKAGNEAVQSLLKKVISTNRDILNSLEK
;
A
#
# COMPACT_ATOMS: atom_id res chain seq x y z
N MET A 1 -2.44 4.27 9.98
CA MET A 1 -2.67 5.72 9.73
C MET A 1 -1.52 6.40 9.01
N ASP A 2 -0.28 6.22 9.45
CA ASP A 2 0.88 6.88 8.81
C ASP A 2 1.08 6.50 7.33
N THR A 3 0.68 5.29 6.92
CA THR A 3 0.73 4.84 5.52
C THR A 3 -0.15 5.69 4.60
N ILE A 4 -1.40 5.96 4.99
CA ILE A 4 -2.36 6.74 4.19
C ILE A 4 -1.88 8.19 4.09
N ARG A 5 -1.35 8.75 5.18
CA ARG A 5 -0.77 10.10 5.18
C ARG A 5 0.43 10.20 4.23
N LYS A 6 1.34 9.22 4.26
CA LYS A 6 2.48 9.15 3.33
C LYS A 6 2.04 9.00 1.87
N MET A 7 0.97 8.25 1.59
CA MET A 7 0.42 8.14 0.24
C MET A 7 -0.11 9.47 -0.27
N LEU A 8 -0.85 10.22 0.57
CA LEU A 8 -1.32 11.56 0.24
C LEU A 8 -0.17 12.56 0.04
N GLU A 9 0.85 12.53 0.91
CA GLU A 9 2.05 13.38 0.79
C GLU A 9 2.87 13.05 -0.46
N SER A 10 2.81 11.81 -0.94
CA SER A 10 3.46 11.36 -2.18
C SER A 10 2.66 11.72 -3.44
N GLY A 11 1.52 12.40 -3.30
CA GLY A 11 0.67 12.81 -4.42
C GLY A 11 -0.17 11.70 -5.02
N VAL A 12 -0.40 10.60 -4.28
CA VAL A 12 -1.35 9.55 -4.70
C VAL A 12 -2.76 10.08 -4.54
N ASP A 13 -3.60 9.88 -5.56
CA ASP A 13 -4.99 10.30 -5.55
C ASP A 13 -5.86 9.48 -4.58
N ASP A 14 -6.93 10.10 -4.10
CA ASP A 14 -7.83 9.51 -3.11
C ASP A 14 -8.54 8.25 -3.61
N GLU A 15 -8.76 8.15 -4.92
CA GLU A 15 -9.47 7.04 -5.57
C GLU A 15 -8.60 5.78 -5.58
N THR A 16 -7.31 5.93 -5.90
CA THR A 16 -6.30 4.88 -5.79
C THR A 16 -6.13 4.41 -4.35
N ILE A 17 -6.11 5.33 -3.38
CA ILE A 17 -6.06 4.97 -1.95
C ILE A 17 -7.33 4.23 -1.54
N ARG A 18 -8.50 4.68 -1.99
CA ARG A 18 -9.81 4.04 -1.70
C ARG A 18 -9.88 2.63 -2.28
N SER A 19 -9.46 2.42 -3.53
CA SER A 19 -9.39 1.10 -4.15
C SER A 19 -8.46 0.18 -3.37
N THR A 20 -7.25 0.66 -3.06
CA THR A 20 -6.26 -0.12 -2.31
C THR A 20 -6.78 -0.55 -0.93
N LEU A 21 -7.49 0.33 -0.22
CA LEU A 21 -8.07 -0.01 1.08
C LEU A 21 -9.24 -0.98 0.96
N LYS A 22 -10.07 -0.87 -0.09
CA LYS A 22 -11.14 -1.85 -0.36
C LYS A 22 -10.58 -3.23 -0.71
N ASP A 23 -9.51 -3.28 -1.48
CA ASP A 23 -8.84 -4.54 -1.85
C ASP A 23 -8.24 -5.25 -0.63
N ILE A 24 -7.93 -4.51 0.43
CA ILE A 24 -7.46 -5.04 1.72
C ILE A 24 -8.66 -5.45 2.63
N GLY A 25 -9.89 -5.18 2.21
CA GLY A 25 -11.12 -5.58 2.92
C GLY A 25 -11.69 -4.53 3.87
N PHE A 26 -11.27 -3.26 3.76
CA PHE A 26 -11.92 -2.18 4.53
C PHE A 26 -13.27 -1.80 3.94
N ASN A 27 -14.22 -1.50 4.81
CA ASN A 27 -15.56 -1.11 4.40
C ASN A 27 -15.61 0.37 3.97
N ASP A 28 -16.57 0.74 3.12
CA ASP A 28 -16.65 2.09 2.53
C ASP A 28 -16.64 3.23 3.57
N LYS A 29 -17.32 3.02 4.70
CA LYS A 29 -17.38 3.98 5.81
C LYS A 29 -16.04 4.15 6.53
N GLU A 30 -15.29 3.06 6.69
CA GLU A 30 -13.98 3.07 7.36
C GLU A 30 -12.94 3.76 6.48
N VAL A 31 -12.97 3.48 5.17
CA VAL A 31 -12.09 4.12 4.18
C VAL A 31 -12.29 5.64 4.18
N GLU A 32 -13.53 6.11 4.25
CA GLU A 32 -13.82 7.54 4.33
C GLU A 32 -13.34 8.17 5.63
N GLN A 33 -13.51 7.48 6.76
CA GLN A 33 -13.00 7.94 8.04
C GLN A 33 -11.47 8.05 8.03
N TYR A 34 -10.78 7.06 7.47
CA TYR A 34 -9.33 7.06 7.39
C TYR A 34 -8.77 8.12 6.43
N LEU A 35 -9.44 8.36 5.31
CA LEU A 35 -9.09 9.45 4.39
C LEU A 35 -9.34 10.83 5.02
N ALA A 36 -10.45 11.01 5.73
CA ALA A 36 -10.75 12.27 6.43
C ALA A 36 -9.73 12.57 7.53
N GLU A 37 -9.39 11.57 8.34
CA GLU A 37 -8.40 11.68 9.41
C GLU A 37 -7.00 11.93 8.86
N ALA A 38 -6.61 11.26 7.76
CA ALA A 38 -5.32 11.49 7.10
C ALA A 38 -5.19 12.89 6.49
N LYS A 39 -6.30 13.48 6.02
CA LYS A 39 -6.36 14.86 5.52
C LYS A 39 -6.47 15.93 6.61
N GLY A 40 -6.45 15.53 7.88
CA GLY A 40 -6.56 16.46 9.00
C GLY A 40 -7.96 17.06 9.20
N LYS A 41 -9.00 16.51 8.54
CA LYS A 41 -10.39 16.81 8.90
C LYS A 41 -10.75 15.91 10.07
N LYS A 42 -10.83 16.50 11.28
CA LYS A 42 -11.36 15.80 12.46
C LYS A 42 -12.68 15.12 12.09
N PRO A 43 -12.80 13.79 12.18
CA PRO A 43 -14.10 13.15 12.02
C PRO A 43 -15.00 13.60 13.16
N ALA A 44 -16.25 13.93 12.83
CA ALA A 44 -17.28 14.16 13.82
C ALA A 44 -17.44 12.87 14.66
N GLU A 45 -17.13 12.96 15.95
CA GLU A 45 -17.41 11.92 16.92
C GLU A 45 -18.93 11.75 17.08
N GLY A 46 -19.39 10.49 17.06
CA GLY A 46 -20.75 10.06 17.37
C GLY A 46 -21.27 9.08 16.31
N THR A 47 -21.54 7.81 16.57
CA THR A 47 -21.97 7.20 17.83
C THR A 47 -21.66 5.69 17.77
N LYS A 48 -21.07 5.14 18.83
CA LYS A 48 -21.07 3.69 19.08
C LYS A 48 -22.46 3.28 19.56
N GLU A 49 -23.05 2.27 18.95
CA GLU A 49 -24.13 1.51 19.59
C GLU A 49 -23.89 0.01 19.36
N TYR A 50 -24.03 -0.75 20.44
CA TYR A 50 -23.79 -2.17 20.56
C TYR A 50 -24.98 -2.98 20.03
N GLY A 51 -24.70 -4.10 19.36
CA GLY A 51 -25.32 -5.39 19.69
C GLY A 51 -26.46 -5.93 18.82
N ALA A 52 -26.48 -7.27 18.77
CA ALA A 52 -27.55 -8.21 18.41
C ALA A 52 -27.70 -8.63 16.94
N GLU A 53 -27.27 -9.88 16.70
CA GLU A 53 -28.00 -11.02 16.10
C GLU A 53 -29.12 -10.77 15.08
N GLU A 54 -29.04 -11.49 13.95
CA GLU A 54 -30.10 -12.25 13.20
C GLU A 54 -29.61 -12.42 11.74
N GLU A 55 -29.18 -13.60 11.30
CA GLU A 55 -29.99 -14.67 10.69
C GLU A 55 -31.14 -14.24 9.75
N SER A 56 -31.16 -14.90 8.58
CA SER A 56 -32.31 -15.13 7.67
C SER A 56 -32.57 -14.18 6.48
N GLY A 57 -33.04 -14.81 5.40
CA GLY A 57 -33.79 -14.22 4.27
C GLY A 57 -32.90 -13.71 3.14
N ALA A 58 -32.74 -14.34 1.97
CA ALA A 58 -33.75 -14.90 1.07
C ALA A 58 -34.93 -13.92 0.83
N SER A 59 -34.85 -13.16 -0.26
CA SER A 59 -35.97 -12.49 -0.94
C SER A 59 -35.62 -12.54 -2.42
N GLU A 60 -36.18 -13.44 -3.22
CA GLU A 60 -37.53 -13.38 -3.80
C GLU A 60 -37.77 -12.04 -4.51
N ASP A 61 -37.32 -12.00 -5.77
CA ASP A 61 -37.75 -11.01 -6.74
C ASP A 61 -39.20 -11.29 -7.14
N ASP A 62 -40.01 -10.28 -6.85
CA ASP A 62 -41.41 -10.06 -7.13
C ASP A 62 -41.63 -9.94 -8.65
N LEU A 63 -42.28 -10.95 -9.26
CA LEU A 63 -42.69 -10.91 -10.67
C LEU A 63 -44.20 -10.74 -10.78
N GLU A 64 -44.55 -9.60 -11.36
CA GLU A 64 -45.88 -9.11 -11.68
C GLU A 64 -46.80 -10.14 -12.36
N ALA A 65 -48.04 -10.14 -11.89
CA ALA A 65 -49.17 -10.82 -12.48
C ALA A 65 -49.55 -10.21 -13.85
N GLY A 66 -49.38 -11.00 -14.91
CA GLY A 66 -50.05 -10.83 -16.19
C GLY A 66 -51.05 -11.95 -16.42
N GLU A 67 -52.33 -11.67 -16.13
CA GLU A 67 -53.47 -12.46 -16.61
C GLU A 67 -53.54 -12.36 -18.14
N GLU A 68 -53.22 -13.44 -18.85
CA GLU A 68 -53.77 -13.67 -20.19
C GLU A 68 -54.32 -15.10 -20.27
N GLY A 69 -55.63 -15.18 -20.52
CA GLY A 69 -56.39 -16.42 -20.57
C GLY A 69 -55.87 -17.37 -21.65
N PHE A 70 -55.55 -18.58 -21.22
CA PHE A 70 -55.28 -19.68 -22.14
C PHE A 70 -56.53 -20.54 -22.29
N ALA A 71 -57.03 -20.56 -23.53
CA ALA A 71 -58.10 -21.43 -23.97
C ALA A 71 -57.73 -22.90 -23.70
N GLU A 72 -58.68 -23.65 -23.13
CA GLU A 72 -58.64 -25.11 -23.09
C GLU A 72 -58.67 -25.66 -24.52
N GLU A 73 -57.49 -25.91 -25.08
CA GLU A 73 -57.36 -26.71 -26.29
C GLU A 73 -57.02 -28.15 -25.89
N LYS A 74 -58.01 -29.03 -26.09
CA LYS A 74 -57.92 -30.48 -25.89
C LYS A 74 -56.79 -31.05 -26.76
N HIS A 75 -55.65 -31.35 -26.17
CA HIS A 75 -54.65 -32.22 -26.79
C HIS A 75 -54.84 -33.66 -26.33
N GLU A 76 -55.56 -34.42 -27.15
CA GLU A 76 -55.47 -35.87 -27.18
C GLU A 76 -54.00 -36.29 -27.41
N GLY A 77 -53.56 -37.23 -26.59
CA GLY A 77 -52.16 -37.51 -26.32
C GLY A 77 -51.31 -37.88 -27.55
N ASN A 78 -50.19 -37.17 -27.68
CA ASN A 78 -49.03 -37.63 -28.44
C ASN A 78 -47.88 -37.94 -27.47
N VAL A 79 -48.01 -39.05 -26.73
CA VAL A 79 -46.99 -39.52 -25.77
C VAL A 79 -45.62 -39.74 -26.45
N GLY A 80 -45.62 -39.99 -27.76
CA GLY A 80 -44.41 -40.14 -28.56
C GLY A 80 -43.61 -38.84 -28.75
N SER A 81 -44.27 -37.68 -28.90
CA SER A 81 -43.55 -36.40 -29.04
C SER A 81 -42.98 -35.94 -27.70
N ILE A 82 -43.70 -36.13 -26.60
CA ILE A 82 -43.22 -35.80 -25.25
C ILE A 82 -41.98 -36.61 -24.90
N ALA A 83 -41.96 -37.91 -25.21
CA ALA A 83 -40.79 -38.77 -24.98
C ALA A 83 -39.57 -38.35 -25.83
N ALA A 84 -39.79 -37.91 -27.07
CA ALA A 84 -38.72 -37.40 -27.92
C ALA A 84 -38.14 -36.08 -27.39
N THR A 85 -38.99 -35.14 -26.98
CA THR A 85 -38.57 -33.86 -26.38
C THR A 85 -37.82 -34.05 -25.06
N ILE A 86 -38.26 -34.98 -24.20
CA ILE A 86 -37.54 -35.32 -22.96
C ILE A 86 -36.16 -35.91 -23.27
N LYS A 87 -36.07 -36.79 -24.26
CA LYS A 87 -34.79 -37.40 -24.66
C LYS A 87 -33.82 -36.37 -25.22
N GLU A 88 -34.32 -35.42 -26.02
CA GLU A 88 -33.54 -34.29 -26.53
C GLU A 88 -33.07 -33.38 -25.40
N HIS A 89 -33.95 -33.03 -24.45
CA HIS A 89 -33.58 -32.24 -23.28
C HIS A 89 -32.53 -32.93 -22.40
N LEU A 90 -32.62 -34.25 -22.20
CA LEU A 90 -31.61 -35.01 -21.46
C LEU A 90 -30.25 -35.04 -22.17
N ASN A 91 -30.24 -35.16 -23.49
CA ASN A 91 -29.01 -35.07 -24.28
C ASN A 91 -28.41 -33.66 -24.22
N ASN A 92 -29.22 -32.62 -24.42
CA ASN A 92 -28.77 -31.23 -24.33
C ASN A 92 -28.26 -30.88 -22.92
N PHE A 93 -28.92 -31.38 -21.87
CA PHE A 93 -28.47 -31.20 -20.50
C PHE A 93 -27.13 -31.90 -20.25
N ARG A 94 -26.96 -33.12 -20.78
CA ARG A 94 -25.70 -33.85 -20.69
C ARG A 94 -24.57 -33.12 -21.41
N GLU A 95 -24.79 -32.68 -22.64
CA GLU A 95 -23.80 -31.93 -23.42
C GLU A 95 -23.46 -30.59 -22.74
N SER A 96 -24.46 -29.87 -22.25
CA SER A 96 -24.27 -28.62 -21.50
C SER A 96 -23.47 -28.85 -20.21
N HIS A 97 -23.74 -29.94 -19.50
CA HIS A 97 -23.00 -30.30 -18.29
C HIS A 97 -21.54 -30.71 -18.62
N GLU A 98 -21.31 -31.50 -19.67
CA GLU A 98 -19.97 -31.86 -20.15
C GLU A 98 -19.16 -30.63 -20.61
N LEU A 99 -19.81 -29.69 -21.30
CA LEU A 99 -19.23 -28.38 -21.65
C LEU A 99 -18.91 -27.54 -20.42
N GLY A 100 -19.79 -27.56 -19.41
CA GLY A 100 -19.58 -26.90 -18.12
C GLY A 100 -18.31 -27.41 -17.43
N HIS A 101 -18.15 -28.75 -17.33
CA HIS A 101 -16.94 -29.37 -16.77
C HIS A 101 -15.69 -29.04 -17.57
N THR A 102 -15.76 -29.03 -18.90
CA THR A 102 -14.63 -28.68 -19.76
C THR A 102 -14.22 -27.22 -19.56
N THR A 103 -15.20 -26.33 -19.45
CA THR A 103 -14.99 -24.90 -19.24
C THR A 103 -14.36 -24.63 -17.88
N THR A 104 -14.84 -25.28 -16.81
CA THR A 104 -14.26 -25.15 -15.48
C THR A 104 -12.86 -25.73 -15.41
N HIS A 105 -12.59 -26.89 -16.03
CA HIS A 105 -11.25 -27.45 -16.09
C HIS A 105 -10.27 -26.53 -16.81
N THR A 106 -10.66 -25.97 -17.96
CA THR A 106 -9.82 -25.04 -18.73
C THR A 106 -9.51 -23.78 -17.92
N ALA A 107 -10.51 -23.22 -17.21
CA ALA A 107 -10.31 -22.06 -16.36
C ALA A 107 -9.35 -22.36 -15.19
N LEU A 108 -9.46 -23.55 -14.57
CA LEU A 108 -8.56 -23.98 -13.50
C LEU A 108 -7.13 -24.21 -14.00
N GLU A 109 -6.94 -24.80 -15.18
CA GLU A 109 -5.61 -24.96 -15.79
C GLU A 109 -4.97 -23.61 -16.11
N GLU A 110 -5.74 -22.65 -16.64
CA GLU A 110 -5.24 -21.29 -16.90
C GLU A 110 -4.83 -20.58 -15.60
N GLN A 111 -5.64 -20.72 -14.54
CA GLN A 111 -5.29 -20.19 -13.21
C GLN A 111 -4.05 -20.86 -12.63
N SER A 112 -3.89 -22.18 -12.79
CA SER A 112 -2.69 -22.90 -12.37
C SER A 112 -1.45 -22.37 -13.08
N SER A 113 -1.54 -22.16 -14.40
CA SER A 113 -0.45 -21.58 -15.20
C SER A 113 -0.05 -20.19 -14.70
N LYS A 114 -1.03 -19.31 -14.42
CA LYS A 114 -0.78 -17.97 -13.87
C LYS A 114 -0.13 -18.02 -12.49
N LEU A 115 -0.53 -18.97 -11.63
CA LEU A 115 0.08 -19.15 -10.31
C LEU A 115 1.55 -19.59 -10.43
N ASP A 116 1.87 -20.46 -11.37
CA ASP A 116 3.25 -20.91 -11.58
C ASP A 116 4.11 -19.78 -12.18
N GLU A 117 3.57 -18.96 -13.08
CA GLU A 117 4.25 -17.73 -13.53
C GLU A 117 4.51 -16.75 -12.38
N LEU A 118 3.53 -16.55 -11.49
CA LEU A 118 3.69 -15.68 -10.32
C LEU A 118 4.77 -16.21 -9.38
N LYS A 119 4.82 -17.52 -9.13
CA LYS A 119 5.89 -18.15 -8.33
C LYS A 119 7.25 -17.94 -8.97
N GLN A 120 7.38 -18.16 -10.28
CA GLN A 120 8.64 -17.92 -10.99
C GLN A 120 9.10 -16.46 -10.91
N ARG A 121 8.17 -15.50 -11.06
CA ARG A 121 8.48 -14.08 -10.89
C ARG A 121 8.89 -13.75 -9.45
N MET A 122 8.22 -14.33 -8.47
CA MET A 122 8.53 -14.14 -7.06
C MET A 122 9.91 -14.69 -6.72
N GLU A 123 10.25 -15.89 -7.21
CA GLU A 123 11.56 -16.50 -7.04
C GLU A 123 12.66 -15.70 -7.74
N ALA A 124 12.39 -15.17 -8.95
CA ALA A 124 13.30 -14.26 -9.64
C ALA A 124 13.52 -12.95 -8.86
N ILE A 125 12.47 -12.40 -8.23
CA ILE A 125 12.59 -11.21 -7.36
C ILE A 125 13.41 -11.56 -6.12
N HIS A 126 13.12 -12.68 -5.45
CA HIS A 126 13.88 -13.11 -4.27
C HIS A 126 15.36 -13.33 -4.61
N SER A 127 15.65 -14.03 -5.70
CA SER A 127 17.02 -14.22 -6.18
C SER A 127 17.69 -12.89 -6.52
N LYS A 128 16.97 -11.93 -7.12
CA LYS A 128 17.50 -10.59 -7.41
C LYS A 128 17.73 -9.77 -6.15
N VAL A 129 16.87 -9.87 -5.14
CA VAL A 129 17.02 -9.19 -3.85
C VAL A 129 18.17 -9.80 -3.05
N GLU A 130 18.37 -11.11 -3.12
CA GLU A 130 19.43 -11.84 -2.41
C GLU A 130 20.80 -11.69 -3.11
N SER A 131 20.82 -11.62 -4.44
CA SER A 131 22.03 -11.37 -5.24
C SER A 131 22.36 -9.89 -5.38
N MET A 132 21.45 -8.99 -5.01
CA MET A 132 21.85 -7.61 -4.75
C MET A 132 22.84 -7.69 -3.59
N PRO A 133 24.11 -7.25 -3.78
CA PRO A 133 24.97 -7.04 -2.64
C PRO A 133 24.16 -6.16 -1.68
N ALA A 134 24.26 -6.42 -0.38
CA ALA A 134 23.88 -5.45 0.63
C ALA A 134 24.66 -4.18 0.26
N SER A 135 24.04 -3.36 -0.58
CA SER A 135 24.49 -2.05 -0.89
C SER A 135 24.32 -1.41 0.46
N GLU A 136 25.41 -1.39 1.25
CA GLU A 136 25.73 -0.17 1.99
C GLU A 136 25.40 0.91 0.98
N SER A 137 24.21 1.48 1.15
CA SER A 137 23.63 2.43 0.23
C SER A 137 24.77 3.38 -0.11
N GLY A 138 24.92 3.78 -1.37
CA GLY A 138 25.98 4.75 -1.72
C GLY A 138 25.95 6.01 -0.81
N ASP A 139 24.83 6.22 -0.11
CA ASP A 139 24.62 7.16 0.97
C ASP A 139 25.45 6.84 2.24
N ASP A 140 25.54 5.61 2.75
CA ASP A 140 26.33 5.26 3.96
C ASP A 140 27.83 5.52 3.78
N SER A 141 28.39 5.21 2.61
CA SER A 141 29.80 5.49 2.32
C SER A 141 30.07 7.00 2.22
N LYS A 142 29.15 7.75 1.61
CA LYS A 142 29.22 9.22 1.58
C LYS A 142 29.03 9.82 2.97
N LEU A 143 28.14 9.26 3.78
CA LEU A 143 27.89 9.70 5.15
C LEU A 143 29.16 9.52 6.01
N LYS A 144 29.79 8.33 5.95
CA LYS A 144 31.07 8.04 6.61
C LYS A 144 32.18 9.01 6.16
N GLN A 145 32.22 9.38 4.87
CA GLN A 145 33.18 10.37 4.38
C GLN A 145 32.90 11.79 4.89
N ILE A 146 31.62 12.19 4.98
CA ILE A 146 31.21 13.48 5.52
C ILE A 146 31.54 13.55 7.01
N GLU A 147 31.24 12.51 7.78
CA GLU A 147 31.57 12.41 9.20
C GLU A 147 33.08 12.55 9.43
N LYS A 148 33.91 11.85 8.63
CA LYS A 148 35.37 11.98 8.71
C LYS A 148 35.84 13.41 8.45
N LYS A 149 35.32 14.06 7.40
CA LYS A 149 35.66 15.45 7.08
C LYS A 149 35.20 16.42 8.17
N LEU A 150 34.03 16.16 8.76
CA LEU A 150 33.51 16.96 9.88
C LEU A 150 34.45 16.87 11.08
N SER A 151 34.89 15.67 11.46
CA SER A 151 35.85 15.47 12.56
C SER A 151 37.21 16.12 12.28
N GLU A 152 37.68 16.09 11.03
CA GLU A 152 38.91 16.80 10.63
C GLU A 152 38.74 18.31 10.79
N PHE A 153 37.63 18.89 10.33
CA PHE A 153 37.34 20.33 10.51
C PHE A 153 37.18 20.73 11.97
N GLU A 154 36.53 19.91 12.80
CA GLU A 154 36.41 20.15 14.24
C GLU A 154 37.78 20.23 14.91
N ARG A 155 38.71 19.35 14.52
CA ARG A 155 40.09 19.37 15.01
C ARG A 155 40.83 20.62 14.57
N GLU A 156 40.77 20.97 13.29
CA GLU A 156 41.40 22.19 12.76
C GLU A 156 40.87 23.46 13.44
N LEU A 157 39.56 23.50 13.73
CA LEU A 157 38.93 24.61 14.41
C LEU A 157 39.37 24.72 15.87
N ALA A 158 39.58 23.59 16.56
CA ALA A 158 40.17 23.56 17.90
C ALA A 158 41.62 24.09 17.89
N ASP A 159 42.43 23.66 16.93
CA ASP A 159 43.81 24.12 16.78
C ASP A 159 43.88 25.63 16.47
N LEU A 160 43.00 26.12 15.60
CA LEU A 160 42.86 27.56 15.30
C LEU A 160 42.48 28.37 16.52
N LYS A 161 41.55 27.87 17.36
CA LYS A 161 41.18 28.52 18.63
C LYS A 161 42.36 28.61 19.58
N ALA A 162 43.10 27.50 19.76
CA ALA A 162 44.29 27.48 20.60
C ALA A 162 45.37 28.45 20.07
N GLY A 163 45.59 28.49 18.76
CA GLY A 163 46.49 29.45 18.12
C GLY A 163 46.08 30.90 18.36
N ASN A 164 44.80 31.22 18.23
CA ASN A 164 44.27 32.56 18.48
C ASN A 164 44.44 32.99 19.95
N GLU A 165 44.19 32.08 20.91
CA GLU A 165 44.44 32.34 22.33
C GLU A 165 45.92 32.60 22.62
N ALA A 166 46.83 31.84 22.01
CA ALA A 166 48.27 32.05 22.13
C ALA A 166 48.69 33.43 21.59
N VAL A 167 48.16 33.83 20.43
CA VAL A 167 48.41 35.16 19.85
C VAL A 167 47.86 36.26 20.74
N GLN A 168 46.64 36.13 21.28
CA GLN A 168 46.08 37.10 22.22
C GLN A 168 46.92 37.24 23.49
N SER A 169 47.43 36.13 24.03
CA SER A 169 48.34 36.12 25.18
C SER A 169 49.65 36.86 24.88
N LEU A 170 50.24 36.61 23.70
CA LEU A 170 51.44 37.31 23.25
C LEU A 170 51.18 38.81 23.06
N LEU A 171 50.05 39.18 22.45
CA LEU A 171 49.66 40.58 22.25
C LEU A 171 49.53 41.31 23.59
N LYS A 172 48.87 40.69 24.57
CA LYS A 172 48.77 41.23 25.95
C LYS A 172 50.14 41.42 26.58
N LYS A 173 51.06 40.45 26.43
CA LYS A 173 52.43 40.58 26.93
C LYS A 173 53.18 41.73 26.27
N VAL A 174 53.12 41.86 24.94
CA VAL A 174 53.76 42.96 24.19
C VAL A 174 53.22 44.32 24.67
N ILE A 175 51.90 44.45 24.83
CA ILE A 175 51.28 45.68 25.34
C ILE A 175 51.76 45.99 26.77
N SER A 176 51.85 44.99 27.64
CA SER A 176 52.37 45.17 29.00
C SER A 176 53.82 45.63 28.98
N THR A 177 54.69 44.94 28.25
CA THR A 177 56.12 45.30 28.14
C THR A 177 56.30 46.71 27.58
N ASN A 178 55.55 47.08 26.53
CA ASN A 178 55.59 48.43 25.99
C ASN A 178 55.16 49.48 27.01
N ARG A 179 54.12 49.19 27.80
CA ARG A 179 53.66 50.07 28.88
C ARG A 179 54.73 50.23 29.97
N ASP A 180 55.40 49.15 30.35
CA ASP A 180 56.47 49.18 31.35
C ASP A 180 57.68 49.98 30.86
N ILE A 181 58.07 49.82 29.59
CA ILE A 181 59.15 50.61 28.96
C ILE A 181 58.78 52.10 28.94
N LEU A 182 57.58 52.46 28.49
CA LEU A 182 57.12 53.85 28.45
C LEU A 182 57.13 54.49 29.84
N ASN A 183 56.59 53.79 30.85
CA ASN A 183 56.61 54.24 32.24
C ASN A 183 58.04 54.40 32.80
N SER A 184 59.00 53.63 32.29
CA SER A 184 60.41 53.74 32.70
C SER A 184 61.14 54.92 32.04
N LEU A 185 60.67 55.39 30.88
CA LEU A 185 61.23 56.54 30.15
C LEU A 185 60.63 57.88 30.61
N GLU A 186 59.44 57.89 31.20
CA GLU A 186 58.80 59.08 31.76
C GLU A 186 59.33 59.48 33.16
N LYS A 187 60.23 58.69 33.75
CA LYS A 187 60.89 58.97 35.05
C LYS A 187 62.29 59.50 34.87
#